data_AF-A0A4P6ZDA6-F1
#
_entry.id   AF-A0A4P6ZDA6-F1
#
_cell.length_a   1.000
_cell.length_b   1.000
_cell.length_c   1.000
_cell.angle_alpha   90.00
_cell.angle_beta   90.00
_cell.angle_gamma   90.00
#
_symmetry.space_group_name_H-M   'P 1'
#
loop_
_entity.id
_entity.type
_entity.pdbx_description
1 polymer ?
#
loop_
_entity_poly.entity_id
_entity_poly.type
_entity_poly.pdbx_seq_one_letter_code
_entity_poly.pdbx_strand_id
1 'polypeptide(L)'
;MCKLNFGYIILLMLALSCSAEKINLSPIGAVSVQEEMYSYGDRKNLIVYSAEITNLIASFPKFRNETVNAEVAKLKYYLKDYIGAMDAYNINGRNNAHRNFEKSYKNLQILRKYLNKDDDQILNRYLVRIKTNMTFLESNISKDSTSKPSK
;
A
#
# COMPACT_ATOMS: atom_id res chain seq x y z
N MET A 1 28.46 4.49 51.48
CA MET A 1 27.49 5.59 51.24
C MET A 1 27.33 5.75 49.74
N CYS A 2 26.30 5.13 49.14
CA CYS A 2 26.06 5.22 47.72
C CYS A 2 25.42 6.57 47.39
N LYS A 3 26.14 7.43 46.64
CA LYS A 3 25.57 8.64 46.04
C LYS A 3 24.67 8.21 44.88
N LEU A 4 23.39 7.98 45.18
CA LEU A 4 22.39 7.69 44.17
C LEU A 4 22.06 9.01 43.47
N ASN A 5 22.52 9.15 42.22
CA ASN A 5 22.34 10.35 41.40
C ASN A 5 20.85 10.57 41.12
N PHE A 6 20.26 11.52 41.84
CA PHE A 6 18.83 11.89 41.79
C PHE A 6 18.31 12.17 40.37
N GLY A 7 19.19 12.61 39.46
CA GLY A 7 18.85 12.84 38.05
C GLY A 7 18.42 11.59 37.29
N TYR A 8 18.98 10.41 37.60
CA TYR A 8 18.58 9.16 36.94
C TYR A 8 17.19 8.68 37.38
N ILE A 9 16.78 9.01 38.61
CA ILE A 9 15.45 8.67 39.13
C ILE A 9 14.38 9.50 38.42
N ILE A 10 14.64 10.78 38.19
CA ILE A 10 13.72 11.67 37.45
C ILE A 10 13.60 11.23 35.98
N LEU A 11 14.71 10.84 35.35
CA LEU A 11 14.71 10.33 33.97
C LEU A 11 13.92 9.00 33.83
N LEU A 12 13.99 8.13 34.85
CA LEU A 12 13.24 6.87 34.89
C LEU A 12 11.72 7.10 35.04
N MET A 13 11.31 8.11 35.82
CA MET A 13 9.89 8.42 36.04
C MET A 13 9.20 8.98 34.79
N LEU A 14 9.91 9.73 33.94
CA LEU A 14 9.38 10.24 32.68
C LEU A 14 9.15 9.14 31.62
N ALA A 15 9.92 8.05 31.67
CA ALA A 15 9.79 6.93 30.74
C ALA A 15 8.61 5.98 31.05
N LEU A 16 7.96 6.13 32.22
CA LEU A 16 6.87 5.26 32.68
C LEU A 16 5.48 5.87 32.55
N SER A 17 5.35 7.11 32.06
CA SER A 17 4.05 7.74 31.82
C SER A 17 3.45 7.28 30.49
N CYS A 18 2.99 6.03 30.44
CA CYS A 18 2.06 5.57 29.42
C CYS A 18 0.64 5.89 29.90
N SER A 19 0.13 7.09 29.57
CA SER A 19 -1.27 7.43 29.81
C SER A 19 -2.13 6.70 28.78
N ALA A 20 -2.83 5.65 29.22
CA ALA A 20 -3.90 5.05 28.41
C ALA A 20 -5.15 5.93 28.57
N GLU A 21 -5.41 6.79 27.58
CA GLU A 21 -6.64 7.57 27.52
C GLU A 21 -7.84 6.63 27.40
N LYS A 22 -8.68 6.56 28.45
CA LYS A 22 -10.01 5.96 28.34
C LYS A 22 -10.91 6.97 27.64
N ILE A 23 -11.23 6.68 26.39
CA ILE A 23 -12.17 7.45 25.57
C ILE A 23 -13.55 7.37 26.24
N ASN A 24 -14.04 8.51 26.74
CA ASN A 24 -15.43 8.65 27.18
C ASN A 24 -16.27 9.02 25.95
N LEU A 25 -16.91 8.03 25.34
CA LEU A 25 -17.92 8.27 24.30
C LEU A 25 -19.25 8.60 24.99
N SER A 26 -19.61 9.88 25.02
CA SER A 26 -21.02 10.28 25.17
C SER A 26 -21.69 10.23 23.78
N PRO A 27 -22.94 9.75 23.66
CA PRO A 27 -23.57 9.55 22.37
C PRO A 27 -24.03 10.90 21.83
N ILE A 28 -23.23 11.50 20.95
CA ILE A 28 -23.66 12.63 20.13
C ILE A 28 -23.99 12.11 18.75
N GLY A 29 -25.28 12.24 18.41
CA GLY A 29 -25.83 12.44 17.07
C GLY A 29 -25.33 11.51 15.96
N ALA A 30 -26.21 10.62 15.51
CA ALA A 30 -26.03 9.79 14.33
C ALA A 30 -25.60 10.60 13.09
N VAL A 31 -24.29 10.68 12.86
CA VAL A 31 -23.68 10.82 11.56
C VAL A 31 -22.79 9.60 11.44
N SER A 32 -23.28 8.59 10.72
CA SER A 32 -22.56 7.35 10.44
C SER A 32 -21.36 7.68 9.54
N VAL A 33 -20.25 8.11 10.14
CA VAL A 33 -18.94 7.89 9.55
C VAL A 33 -18.73 6.39 9.62
N GLN A 34 -19.04 5.69 8.53
CA GLN A 34 -18.62 4.31 8.33
C GLN A 34 -17.10 4.34 8.20
N GLU A 35 -16.39 4.33 9.32
CA GLU A 35 -15.03 3.80 9.34
C GLU A 35 -15.14 2.37 8.81
N GLU A 36 -14.60 2.13 7.61
CA GLU A 36 -14.46 0.80 7.05
C GLU A 36 -13.62 -0.03 8.02
N MET A 37 -14.29 -0.73 8.94
CA MET A 37 -13.64 -1.57 9.93
C MET A 37 -13.17 -2.84 9.20
N TYR A 38 -11.99 -2.77 8.58
CA TYR A 38 -11.34 -3.94 8.00
C TYR A 38 -11.27 -5.06 9.04
N SER A 39 -11.72 -6.26 8.68
CA SER A 39 -11.50 -7.46 9.49
C SER A 39 -10.02 -7.67 9.72
N TYR A 40 -9.64 -8.32 10.81
CA TYR A 40 -8.23 -8.67 11.07
C TYR A 40 -7.60 -9.44 9.89
N GLY A 41 -8.39 -10.31 9.25
CA GLY A 41 -7.99 -11.03 8.04
C GLY A 41 -7.70 -10.10 6.86
N ASP A 42 -8.58 -9.13 6.62
CA ASP A 42 -8.43 -8.16 5.53
C ASP A 42 -7.20 -7.28 5.74
N ARG A 43 -7.01 -6.77 6.97
CA ARG A 43 -5.82 -5.98 7.32
C ARG A 43 -4.53 -6.76 7.10
N LYS A 44 -4.50 -8.03 7.51
CA LYS A 44 -3.33 -8.90 7.28
C LYS A 44 -3.05 -9.05 5.78
N ASN A 45 -4.07 -9.30 4.99
CA ASN A 45 -3.93 -9.47 3.53
C ASN A 45 -3.45 -8.18 2.86
N LEU A 46 -3.97 -7.02 3.25
CA LEU A 46 -3.51 -5.71 2.75
C LEU A 46 -2.01 -5.51 3.02
N ILE A 47 -1.55 -5.81 4.23
CA ILE A 47 -0.13 -5.71 4.60
C ILE A 47 0.72 -6.66 3.75
N VAL A 48 0.32 -7.93 3.64
CA VAL A 48 1.07 -8.95 2.90
C VAL A 48 1.21 -8.58 1.43
N TYR A 49 0.10 -8.24 0.75
CA TYR A 49 0.15 -7.94 -0.68
C TYR A 49 0.86 -6.61 -0.98
N SER A 50 0.75 -5.62 -0.09
CA SER A 50 1.51 -4.36 -0.22
C SER A 50 3.01 -4.57 -0.05
N ALA A 51 3.41 -5.42 0.89
CA ALA A 51 4.82 -5.79 1.08
C ALA A 51 5.37 -6.56 -0.13
N GLU A 52 4.61 -7.52 -0.69
CA GLU A 52 5.00 -8.23 -1.91
C GLU A 52 5.20 -7.30 -3.09
N ILE A 53 4.29 -6.35 -3.31
CA ILE A 53 4.43 -5.32 -4.35
C ILE A 53 5.69 -4.48 -4.11
N THR A 54 5.93 -4.04 -2.88
CA THR A 54 7.10 -3.25 -2.50
C THR A 54 8.40 -4.01 -2.78
N ASN A 55 8.43 -5.31 -2.46
CA ASN A 55 9.56 -6.19 -2.73
C ASN A 55 9.79 -6.39 -4.24
N LEU A 56 8.73 -6.56 -5.01
CA LEU A 56 8.79 -6.64 -6.48
C LEU A 56 9.33 -5.36 -7.10
N ILE A 57 8.95 -4.19 -6.58
CA ILE A 57 9.45 -2.89 -7.02
C ILE A 57 10.95 -2.75 -6.70
N ALA A 58 11.36 -3.14 -5.50
CA ALA A 58 12.74 -3.05 -5.04
C ALA A 58 13.68 -3.96 -5.85
N SER A 59 13.24 -5.18 -6.15
CA SER A 59 14.00 -6.20 -6.88
C SER A 59 13.87 -6.12 -8.40
N PHE A 60 13.05 -5.20 -8.93
CA PHE A 60 12.77 -5.12 -10.36
C PHE A 60 14.06 -4.89 -11.17
N PRO A 61 14.40 -5.76 -12.14
CA PRO A 61 15.64 -5.67 -12.90
C PRO A 61 15.64 -4.47 -13.86
N LYS A 62 16.84 -4.01 -14.21
CA LYS A 62 17.05 -3.07 -15.33
C LYS A 62 17.24 -3.85 -16.62
N PHE A 63 16.53 -3.47 -17.68
CA PHE A 63 16.69 -4.06 -19.00
C PHE A 63 17.63 -3.22 -19.86
N ARG A 64 18.10 -3.77 -20.98
CA ARG A 64 18.90 -3.01 -21.96
C ARG A 64 18.08 -1.94 -22.68
N ASN A 65 16.77 -2.13 -22.82
CA ASN A 65 15.89 -1.22 -23.53
C ASN A 65 15.47 -0.05 -22.63
N GLU A 66 15.92 1.17 -22.93
CA GLU A 66 15.65 2.35 -22.10
C GLU A 66 14.18 2.80 -22.13
N THR A 67 13.46 2.58 -23.23
CA THR A 67 12.01 2.84 -23.30
C THR A 67 11.25 1.93 -22.34
N VAL A 68 11.63 0.65 -22.26
CA VAL A 68 11.08 -0.29 -21.27
C VAL A 68 11.42 0.18 -19.86
N ASN A 69 12.66 0.56 -19.58
CA ASN A 69 13.06 1.04 -18.24
C ASN A 69 12.29 2.30 -17.82
N ALA A 70 12.08 3.24 -18.75
CA ALA A 70 11.30 4.45 -18.47
C ALA A 70 9.85 4.13 -18.11
N GLU A 71 9.24 3.17 -18.80
CA GLU A 71 7.88 2.74 -18.47
C GLU A 71 7.84 1.91 -17.17
N VAL A 72 8.85 1.09 -16.89
CA VAL A 72 9.01 0.40 -15.59
C VAL A 72 9.13 1.41 -14.45
N ALA A 73 9.85 2.52 -14.64
CA ALA A 73 9.97 3.56 -13.62
C ALA A 73 8.60 4.19 -13.30
N LYS A 74 7.76 4.45 -14.31
CA LYS A 74 6.38 4.92 -14.13
C LYS A 74 5.53 3.88 -13.39
N LEU A 75 5.59 2.61 -13.81
CA LEU A 75 4.88 1.52 -13.13
C LEU A 75 5.24 1.47 -11.64
N LYS A 76 6.54 1.51 -11.32
CA LYS A 76 7.06 1.53 -9.94
C LYS A 76 6.56 2.74 -9.16
N TYR A 77 6.52 3.91 -9.79
CA TYR A 77 5.98 5.13 -9.19
C TYR A 77 4.50 4.98 -8.86
N TYR A 78 3.67 4.56 -9.82
CA TYR A 78 2.22 4.42 -9.60
C TYR A 78 1.86 3.36 -8.56
N LEU A 79 2.64 2.29 -8.45
CA LEU A 79 2.44 1.30 -7.40
C LEU A 79 2.79 1.86 -6.01
N LYS A 80 3.87 2.65 -5.89
CA LYS A 80 4.22 3.34 -4.63
C LYS A 80 3.16 4.37 -4.26
N ASP A 81 2.69 5.14 -5.23
CA ASP A 81 1.65 6.15 -5.05
C ASP A 81 0.33 5.50 -4.62
N TYR A 82 -0.01 4.35 -5.21
CA TYR A 82 -1.16 3.55 -4.83
C TYR A 82 -1.07 3.08 -3.37
N ILE A 83 0.05 2.49 -2.95
CA ILE A 83 0.26 2.04 -1.56
C ILE A 83 0.23 3.23 -0.61
N GLY A 84 0.93 4.33 -0.94
CA GLY A 84 0.94 5.53 -0.10
C GLY A 84 -0.44 6.17 0.04
N ALA A 85 -1.25 6.20 -1.03
CA ALA A 85 -2.61 6.69 -0.98
C ALA A 85 -3.53 5.76 -0.16
N MET A 86 -3.28 4.45 -0.18
CA MET A 86 -3.97 3.49 0.67
C MET A 86 -3.64 3.73 2.15
N ASP A 87 -2.36 3.88 2.50
CA ASP A 87 -1.91 4.15 3.87
C ASP A 87 -2.43 5.50 4.40
N ALA A 88 -2.60 6.48 3.51
CA ALA A 88 -3.16 7.79 3.83
C ALA A 88 -4.70 7.85 3.79
N TYR A 89 -5.39 6.72 3.57
CA TYR A 89 -6.85 6.65 3.40
C TYR A 89 -7.39 7.60 2.31
N ASN A 90 -6.57 7.93 1.30
CA ASN A 90 -6.90 8.82 0.20
C ASN A 90 -7.50 8.02 -0.97
N ILE A 91 -8.83 7.85 -0.95
CA ILE A 91 -9.57 7.08 -1.97
C ILE A 91 -9.36 7.65 -3.39
N ASN A 92 -9.38 8.97 -3.54
CA ASN A 92 -9.22 9.61 -4.85
C ASN A 92 -7.80 9.40 -5.40
N GLY A 93 -6.79 9.58 -4.55
CA GLY A 93 -5.39 9.30 -4.87
C GLY A 93 -5.20 7.84 -5.25
N ARG A 94 -5.75 6.90 -4.46
CA ARG A 94 -5.70 5.46 -4.71
C ARG A 94 -6.31 5.10 -6.07
N ASN A 95 -7.52 5.59 -6.36
CA ASN A 95 -8.22 5.33 -7.62
C ASN A 95 -7.48 5.94 -8.83
N ASN A 96 -6.84 7.09 -8.67
CA ASN A 96 -6.02 7.70 -9.72
C ASN A 96 -4.74 6.88 -9.96
N ALA A 97 -4.01 6.53 -8.89
CA ALA A 97 -2.81 5.71 -8.95
C ALA A 97 -3.09 4.34 -9.56
N HIS A 98 -4.22 3.70 -9.22
CA HIS A 98 -4.66 2.43 -9.81
C HIS A 98 -4.83 2.53 -11.33
N ARG A 99 -5.56 3.56 -11.81
CA ARG A 99 -5.74 3.78 -13.25
C ARG A 99 -4.43 4.02 -13.98
N ASN A 100 -3.52 4.77 -13.38
CA ASN A 100 -2.19 5.03 -13.94
C ASN A 100 -1.32 3.76 -13.97
N PHE A 101 -1.39 2.94 -12.92
CA PHE A 101 -0.80 1.61 -12.89
C PHE A 101 -1.32 0.76 -14.06
N GLU A 102 -2.63 0.66 -14.26
CA GLU A 102 -3.21 -0.15 -15.34
C GLU A 102 -2.74 0.32 -16.72
N LYS A 103 -2.67 1.64 -16.93
CA LYS A 103 -2.17 2.21 -18.18
C LYS A 103 -0.71 1.82 -18.42
N SER A 104 0.13 1.97 -17.39
CA SER A 104 1.55 1.65 -17.50
C SER A 104 1.79 0.14 -17.69
N TYR A 105 1.00 -0.68 -17.01
CA TYR A 105 1.00 -2.14 -17.19
C TYR A 105 0.71 -2.52 -18.65
N LYS A 106 -0.34 -1.94 -19.25
CA LYS A 106 -0.69 -2.19 -20.66
C LYS A 106 0.41 -1.72 -21.61
N ASN A 107 1.02 -0.57 -21.35
CA ASN A 107 2.16 -0.09 -22.13
C ASN A 107 3.33 -1.08 -22.09
N LEU A 108 3.68 -1.59 -20.89
CA LEU A 108 4.74 -2.58 -20.75
C LEU A 108 4.41 -3.87 -21.51
N GLN A 109 3.15 -4.33 -21.50
CA GLN A 109 2.74 -5.50 -22.30
C GLN A 109 2.99 -5.28 -23.80
N ILE A 110 2.79 -4.06 -24.32
CA ILE A 110 3.07 -3.73 -25.72
C ILE A 110 4.58 -3.66 -25.98
N LEU A 111 5.35 -3.11 -25.04
CA LEU A 111 6.80 -2.92 -25.18
C LEU A 111 7.60 -4.24 -25.14
N ARG A 112 7.01 -5.32 -24.62
CA ARG A 112 7.60 -6.67 -24.59
C ARG A 112 8.15 -7.14 -25.92
N LYS A 113 7.51 -6.78 -27.04
CA LYS A 113 7.96 -7.14 -28.39
C LYS A 113 9.34 -6.57 -28.78
N TYR A 114 9.86 -5.62 -28.02
CA TYR A 114 11.18 -5.01 -28.23
C TYR A 114 12.28 -5.60 -27.33
N LEU A 115 11.97 -6.63 -26.56
CA LEU A 115 12.92 -7.35 -25.71
C LEU A 115 13.39 -8.63 -26.39
N ASN A 116 14.57 -9.10 -25.98
CA ASN A 116 14.96 -10.49 -26.28
C ASN A 116 14.10 -11.45 -25.44
N LYS A 117 14.15 -12.74 -25.78
CA LYS A 117 13.31 -13.76 -25.16
C LYS A 117 13.48 -13.85 -23.62
N ASP A 118 14.71 -13.74 -23.14
CA ASP A 118 15.01 -13.90 -21.71
C ASP A 118 14.51 -12.68 -20.91
N ASP A 119 14.78 -11.47 -21.41
CA ASP A 119 14.27 -10.22 -20.84
C ASP A 119 12.74 -10.16 -20.87
N ASP A 120 12.12 -10.62 -21.97
CA ASP A 120 10.65 -10.71 -22.08
C ASP A 120 10.06 -11.63 -21.00
N GLN A 121 10.66 -12.81 -20.81
CA GLN A 121 10.21 -13.78 -19.81
C GLN A 121 10.36 -13.21 -18.39
N ILE A 122 11.47 -12.52 -18.11
CA ILE A 122 11.70 -11.85 -16.83
C ILE A 122 10.66 -10.75 -16.62
N LEU A 123 10.45 -9.84 -17.60
CA LEU A 123 9.46 -8.78 -17.51
C LEU A 123 8.06 -9.36 -17.28
N ASN A 124 7.66 -10.35 -18.06
CA ASN A 124 6.35 -10.99 -17.94
C ASN A 124 6.13 -11.60 -16.55
N ARG A 125 7.14 -12.27 -15.98
CA ARG A 125 7.07 -12.83 -14.62
C ARG A 125 6.80 -11.74 -13.57
N TYR A 126 7.49 -10.61 -13.66
CA TYR A 126 7.26 -9.48 -12.75
C TYR A 126 5.87 -8.88 -12.94
N LEU A 127 5.44 -8.65 -14.19
CA LEU A 127 4.13 -8.10 -14.49
C LEU A 127 3.01 -9.00 -13.95
N VAL A 128 3.06 -10.31 -14.20
CA VAL A 128 2.05 -11.26 -13.69
C VAL A 128 1.98 -11.21 -12.16
N ARG A 129 3.13 -11.28 -11.46
CA ARG A 129 3.16 -11.22 -9.99
C ARG A 129 2.60 -9.90 -9.46
N ILE A 130 2.94 -8.76 -10.07
CA ILE A 130 2.41 -7.45 -9.69
C ILE A 130 0.89 -7.42 -9.89
N LYS A 131 0.40 -7.85 -11.06
CA LYS A 131 -1.04 -7.86 -11.36
C LYS A 131 -1.81 -8.73 -10.37
N THR A 132 -1.31 -9.93 -10.08
CA THR A 132 -1.92 -10.83 -9.10
C THR A 132 -2.02 -10.19 -7.71
N ASN A 133 -0.92 -9.61 -7.21
CA ASN A 133 -0.94 -8.95 -5.90
C ASN A 133 -1.85 -7.72 -5.89
N MET A 134 -1.88 -6.92 -6.96
CA MET A 134 -2.82 -5.80 -7.08
C MET A 134 -4.27 -6.27 -7.07
N THR A 135 -4.62 -7.30 -7.83
CA THR A 135 -5.98 -7.87 -7.81
C THR A 135 -6.36 -8.35 -6.42
N PHE A 136 -5.47 -9.05 -5.72
CA PHE A 136 -5.75 -9.50 -4.37
C PHE A 136 -5.91 -8.33 -3.40
N LEU A 137 -5.05 -7.33 -3.49
CA LEU A 137 -5.14 -6.14 -2.66
C LEU A 137 -6.48 -5.42 -2.87
N GLU A 138 -6.90 -5.18 -4.11
CA GLU A 138 -8.22 -4.59 -4.43
C GLU A 138 -9.40 -5.45 -3.95
N SER A 139 -9.28 -6.77 -3.96
CA SER A 139 -10.35 -7.66 -3.49
C SER A 139 -10.53 -7.65 -1.96
N ASN A 140 -9.49 -7.26 -1.22
CA ASN A 140 -9.51 -7.12 0.25
C ASN A 140 -9.88 -5.70 0.70
N ILE A 141 -10.03 -4.76 -0.24
CA ILE A 141 -10.58 -3.43 0.04
C ILE A 141 -12.09 -3.51 -0.17
N SER A 142 -12.86 -3.24 0.88
CA SER A 142 -14.33 -3.20 0.83
C SER A 142 -14.78 -2.26 -0.31
N LYS A 143 -15.56 -2.78 -1.27
CA LYS A 143 -16.15 -1.99 -2.37
C LYS A 143 -17.39 -1.20 -1.94
N ASP A 144 -17.60 -1.03 -0.64
CA ASP A 144 -18.92 -0.70 -0.11
C ASP A 144 -19.11 0.82 0.01
N SER A 145 -19.36 1.45 -1.15
CA SER A 145 -20.01 2.76 -1.24
C SER A 145 -20.76 3.01 -2.56
N THR A 146 -20.78 2.09 -3.53
CA THR A 146 -21.42 2.35 -4.83
C THR A 146 -22.46 1.32 -5.29
N SER A 147 -22.97 0.43 -4.43
CA SER A 147 -24.04 -0.50 -4.82
C SER A 147 -25.14 -0.66 -3.79
N LYS A 148 -25.99 0.36 -3.65
CA LYS A 148 -27.41 0.14 -3.35
C LYS A 148 -28.23 0.92 -4.37
N PRO A 149 -28.92 0.27 -5.32
CA PRO A 149 -30.02 0.93 -6.01
C PRO A 149 -31.08 1.22 -4.93
N SER A 150 -31.46 2.49 -4.81
CA SER A 150 -32.66 2.89 -4.08
C SER A 150 -33.84 2.07 -4.61
N LYS A 151 -34.56 1.44 -3.69
CA LYS A 151 -35.82 0.74 -3.97
C LYS A 151 -36.79 1.62 -4.74
#